data_AF-A0A0C9TYH2-F1
#
_entry.id   AF-A0A0C9TYH2-F1
#
_cell.length_a   1.000
_cell.length_b   1.000
_cell.length_c   1.000
_cell.angle_alpha   90.00
_cell.angle_beta   90.00
_cell.angle_gamma   90.00
#
_symmetry.space_group_name_H-M   'P 1'
#
loop_
_entity.id
_entity.type
_entity.pdbx_description
1 polymer ?
#
loop_
_entity_poly.entity_id
_entity_poly.type
_entity_poly.pdbx_seq_one_letter_code
_entity_poly.pdbx_strand_id
1 'polypeptide(L)'
;MEDPNLAVEPDFLSEEYADHRLDFIDADHSIDNERAARILSKVWTLNNAKDKERWTARAAELALLAAEEKRISEEAEALHLQSIADDQQAAIKEERQKNKLKYAPVRDVDVPNNTSTLPSQYAAHLLKKGVFCPLFYFTNKGLREASHSSLASDAEALVLVQGEAGSHTFMPALAAQPASPSFIADENLTWEQFNEATPRMILAMRTHEWPEDRINMHDLFWSAIQMHPWRYSDDPLNQLALITYQAEQRPRWHQTVGTASAWSLSRINDKVLNETRHIIQNQSANLFLAKLAQVRFFL
;
A
#
# COMPACT_ATOMS: atom_id res chain seq x y z
N MET A 1 -52.11 42.23 -11.96
CA MET A 1 -52.08 43.70 -12.13
C MET A 1 -51.85 43.93 -13.62
N GLU A 2 -52.76 44.61 -14.29
CA GLU A 2 -52.68 44.82 -15.74
C GLU A 2 -51.55 45.79 -16.09
N ASP A 3 -50.88 45.56 -17.22
CA ASP A 3 -49.81 46.42 -17.71
C ASP A 3 -50.40 47.74 -18.23
N PRO A 4 -50.10 48.90 -17.63
CA PRO A 4 -50.63 50.19 -18.06
C PRO A 4 -50.16 50.60 -19.47
N ASN A 5 -49.16 49.92 -20.04
CA ASN A 5 -48.80 50.08 -21.45
C ASN A 5 -49.82 49.48 -22.42
N LEU A 6 -50.66 48.55 -21.95
CA LEU A 6 -51.74 47.92 -22.72
C LEU A 6 -53.09 48.63 -22.51
N ALA A 7 -53.16 49.63 -21.62
CA ALA A 7 -54.39 50.38 -21.37
C ALA A 7 -54.74 51.30 -22.55
N VAL A 8 -55.93 51.09 -23.12
CA VAL A 8 -56.52 51.94 -24.16
C VAL A 8 -57.32 53.06 -23.50
N GLU A 9 -57.23 54.27 -24.05
CA GLU A 9 -58.01 55.41 -23.56
C GLU A 9 -59.51 55.13 -23.75
N PRO A 10 -60.33 55.23 -22.68
CA PRO A 10 -61.77 55.10 -22.82
C PRO A 10 -62.37 56.20 -23.68
N ASP A 11 -63.41 55.87 -24.45
CA ASP A 11 -64.19 56.87 -25.17
C ASP A 11 -65.08 57.66 -24.20
N PHE A 12 -64.57 58.77 -23.68
CA PHE A 12 -65.29 59.63 -22.73
C PHE A 12 -66.47 60.39 -23.35
N LEU A 13 -66.73 60.28 -24.65
CA LEU A 13 -67.94 60.77 -25.30
C LEU A 13 -69.05 59.72 -25.36
N SER A 14 -68.75 58.45 -25.05
CA SER A 14 -69.75 57.39 -25.02
C SER A 14 -70.82 57.63 -23.95
N GLU A 15 -71.96 56.96 -24.12
CA GLU A 15 -73.10 57.08 -23.20
C GLU A 15 -72.77 56.52 -21.80
N GLU A 16 -71.80 55.61 -21.70
CA GLU A 16 -71.33 55.01 -20.43
C GLU A 16 -70.70 56.06 -19.49
N TYR A 17 -70.16 57.15 -20.03
CA TYR A 17 -69.57 58.24 -19.24
C TYR A 17 -70.48 59.47 -19.11
N ALA A 18 -71.74 59.37 -19.54
CA ALA A 18 -72.68 60.50 -19.51
C ALA A 18 -72.86 61.09 -18.11
N ASP A 19 -73.04 60.22 -17.11
CA ASP A 19 -73.22 60.64 -15.70
C ASP A 19 -71.96 61.32 -15.15
N HIS A 20 -70.78 60.81 -15.49
CA HIS A 20 -69.49 61.39 -15.06
C HIS A 20 -69.20 62.75 -15.71
N ARG A 21 -69.79 63.05 -16.88
CA ARG A 21 -69.67 64.37 -17.52
C ARG A 21 -70.59 65.40 -16.86
N LEU A 22 -71.76 65.01 -16.35
CA LEU A 22 -72.72 65.93 -15.71
C LEU A 22 -72.15 66.65 -14.49
N ASP A 23 -71.27 65.99 -13.74
CA ASP A 23 -70.58 66.56 -12.57
C ASP A 23 -69.66 67.75 -12.90
N PHE A 24 -69.30 67.94 -14.18
CA PHE A 24 -68.44 69.03 -14.65
C PHE A 24 -69.21 70.16 -15.36
N ILE A 25 -70.52 70.01 -15.55
CA ILE A 25 -71.36 70.99 -16.25
C ILE A 25 -71.88 72.01 -15.23
N ASP A 26 -71.41 73.26 -15.35
CA ASP A 26 -71.87 74.37 -14.51
C ASP A 26 -73.18 74.98 -15.05
N ALA A 27 -73.95 75.63 -14.17
CA ALA A 27 -75.25 76.25 -14.47
C ALA A 27 -75.16 77.36 -15.54
N ASP A 28 -73.98 77.97 -15.71
CA ASP A 28 -73.66 78.95 -16.76
C ASP A 28 -73.24 78.33 -18.10
N HIS A 29 -73.29 77.00 -18.25
CA HIS A 29 -72.94 76.25 -19.47
C HIS A 29 -71.54 76.58 -20.07
N SER A 30 -70.60 77.09 -19.28
CA SER A 30 -69.25 77.43 -19.76
C SER A 30 -68.37 76.21 -20.08
N ILE A 31 -68.82 75.03 -19.64
CA ILE A 31 -68.23 73.72 -19.91
C ILE A 31 -69.29 72.85 -20.56
N ASP A 32 -69.13 72.60 -21.86
CA ASP A 32 -69.97 71.67 -22.64
C ASP A 32 -69.48 70.22 -22.50
N ASN A 33 -70.25 69.28 -23.05
CA ASN A 33 -69.93 67.84 -23.03
C ASN A 33 -68.54 67.54 -23.63
N GLU A 34 -68.15 68.24 -24.69
CA GLU A 34 -66.83 68.05 -25.32
C GLU A 34 -65.70 68.53 -24.41
N ARG A 35 -65.92 69.59 -23.64
CA ARG A 35 -64.93 70.14 -22.71
C ARG A 35 -64.83 69.29 -21.45
N ALA A 36 -65.93 68.73 -20.95
CA ALA A 36 -65.93 67.74 -19.86
C ALA A 36 -65.19 66.45 -20.27
N ALA A 37 -65.47 65.89 -21.45
CA ALA A 37 -64.77 64.72 -21.99
C ALA A 37 -63.26 64.98 -22.17
N ARG A 38 -62.86 66.17 -22.62
CA ARG A 38 -61.45 66.59 -22.71
C ARG A 38 -60.76 66.67 -21.35
N ILE A 39 -61.46 67.12 -20.30
CA ILE A 39 -60.91 67.15 -18.94
C ILE A 39 -60.67 65.71 -18.44
N LEU A 40 -61.64 64.80 -18.63
CA LEU A 40 -61.52 63.39 -18.25
C LEU A 40 -60.39 62.68 -19.00
N SER A 41 -60.28 62.89 -20.32
CA SER A 41 -59.16 62.42 -21.16
C SER A 41 -57.80 62.90 -20.63
N LYS A 42 -57.70 64.19 -20.26
CA LYS A 42 -56.47 64.77 -19.71
C LYS A 42 -56.09 64.17 -18.36
N VAL A 43 -57.08 63.95 -17.48
CA VAL A 43 -56.87 63.31 -16.16
C VAL A 43 -56.46 61.84 -16.33
N TRP A 44 -57.10 61.11 -17.24
CA TRP A 44 -56.74 59.73 -17.57
C TRP A 44 -55.32 59.63 -18.11
N THR A 45 -54.93 60.51 -19.04
CA THR A 45 -53.57 60.54 -19.60
C THR A 45 -52.51 60.79 -18.52
N LEU A 46 -52.78 61.72 -17.60
CA LEU A 46 -51.88 62.01 -16.47
C LEU A 46 -51.75 60.83 -15.50
N ASN A 47 -52.86 60.14 -15.22
CA ASN A 47 -52.86 58.97 -14.34
C ASN A 47 -52.18 57.77 -15.00
N ASN A 48 -52.49 57.50 -16.27
CA ASN A 48 -51.85 56.44 -17.05
C ASN A 48 -50.33 56.69 -17.19
N ALA A 49 -49.90 57.93 -17.38
CA ALA A 49 -48.48 58.29 -17.38
C ALA A 49 -47.79 57.96 -16.04
N LYS A 50 -48.42 58.31 -14.91
CA LYS A 50 -47.92 57.96 -13.57
C LYS A 50 -47.90 56.45 -13.32
N ASP A 51 -48.89 55.73 -13.81
CA ASP A 51 -48.97 54.28 -13.64
C ASP A 51 -47.91 53.57 -14.50
N LYS A 52 -47.61 54.07 -15.70
CA LYS A 52 -46.46 53.63 -16.52
C LYS A 52 -45.11 53.89 -15.84
N GLU A 53 -44.93 55.05 -15.21
CA GLU A 53 -43.72 55.34 -14.40
C GLU A 53 -43.59 54.36 -13.22
N ARG A 54 -44.67 54.11 -12.47
CA ARG A 54 -44.66 53.13 -11.38
C ARG A 54 -44.44 51.71 -11.87
N TRP A 55 -44.95 51.36 -13.04
CA TRP A 55 -44.74 50.05 -13.65
C TRP A 55 -43.29 49.85 -14.06
N THR A 56 -42.71 50.83 -14.77
CA THR A 56 -41.30 50.79 -15.19
C THR A 56 -40.34 50.75 -14.01
N ALA A 57 -40.61 51.51 -12.94
CA ALA A 57 -39.83 51.45 -11.70
C ALA A 57 -39.87 50.04 -11.06
N ARG A 58 -41.06 49.42 -10.97
CA ARG A 58 -41.21 48.06 -10.43
C ARG A 58 -40.58 47.00 -11.31
N ALA A 59 -40.71 47.11 -12.63
CA ALA A 59 -40.08 46.22 -13.58
C ALA A 59 -38.53 46.30 -13.48
N ALA A 60 -37.98 47.51 -13.31
CA ALA A 60 -36.56 47.70 -13.09
C ALA A 60 -36.08 47.10 -11.75
N GLU A 61 -36.83 47.27 -10.66
CA GLU A 61 -36.52 46.68 -9.36
C GLU A 61 -36.54 45.14 -9.41
N LEU A 62 -37.55 44.55 -10.02
CA LEU A 62 -37.63 43.09 -10.23
C LEU A 62 -36.49 42.57 -11.10
N ALA A 63 -36.09 43.32 -12.13
CA ALA A 63 -34.96 42.96 -12.98
C ALA A 63 -33.63 43.00 -12.20
N LEU A 64 -33.44 43.96 -11.30
CA LEU A 64 -32.26 44.04 -10.43
C LEU A 64 -32.21 42.87 -9.44
N LEU A 65 -33.34 42.53 -8.80
CA LEU A 65 -33.43 41.39 -7.88
C LEU A 65 -33.13 40.07 -8.61
N ALA A 66 -33.70 39.86 -9.78
CA ALA A 66 -33.45 38.66 -10.59
C ALA A 66 -31.98 38.57 -11.05
N ALA A 67 -31.35 39.70 -11.38
CA ALA A 67 -29.94 39.74 -11.75
C ALA A 67 -29.03 39.40 -10.56
N GLU A 68 -29.34 39.90 -9.36
CA GLU A 68 -28.58 39.61 -8.14
C GLU A 68 -28.76 38.16 -7.69
N GLU A 69 -29.97 37.62 -7.73
CA GLU A 69 -30.23 36.21 -7.42
C GLU A 69 -29.49 35.28 -8.39
N LYS A 70 -29.46 35.63 -9.68
CA LYS A 70 -28.69 34.90 -10.69
C LYS A 70 -27.19 34.95 -10.38
N ARG A 71 -26.66 36.12 -10.02
CA ARG A 71 -25.24 36.30 -9.65
C ARG A 71 -24.86 35.44 -8.44
N ILE A 72 -25.71 35.40 -7.41
CA ILE A 72 -25.51 34.59 -6.21
C ILE A 72 -25.55 33.09 -6.55
N SER A 73 -26.49 32.67 -7.41
CA SER A 73 -26.57 31.27 -7.85
C SER A 73 -25.32 30.84 -8.61
N GLU A 74 -24.84 31.66 -9.56
CA GLU A 74 -23.63 31.39 -10.32
C GLU A 74 -22.38 31.32 -9.41
N GLU A 75 -22.29 32.21 -8.41
CA GLU A 75 -21.20 32.21 -7.42
C GLU A 75 -21.25 30.97 -6.51
N ALA A 76 -22.44 30.56 -6.08
CA ALA A 76 -22.64 29.35 -5.28
C ALA A 76 -22.30 28.07 -6.06
N GLU A 77 -22.68 27.99 -7.34
CA GLU A 77 -22.33 26.88 -8.22
C GLU A 77 -20.81 26.81 -8.45
N ALA A 78 -20.16 27.95 -8.68
CA ALA A 78 -18.71 28.01 -8.84
C ALA A 78 -17.97 27.53 -7.58
N LEU A 79 -18.40 27.97 -6.40
CA LEU A 79 -17.85 27.52 -5.12
C LEU A 79 -18.07 26.02 -4.89
N HIS A 80 -19.24 25.50 -5.26
CA HIS A 80 -19.55 24.08 -5.14
C HIS A 80 -18.65 23.23 -6.03
N LEU A 81 -18.47 23.63 -7.30
CA LEU A 81 -17.57 22.97 -8.24
C LEU A 81 -16.11 23.00 -7.75
N GLN A 82 -15.67 24.13 -7.18
CA GLN A 82 -14.33 24.25 -6.62
C GLN A 82 -14.14 23.31 -5.41
N SER A 83 -15.12 23.25 -4.49
CA SER A 83 -15.07 22.32 -3.35
C SER A 83 -14.96 20.86 -3.81
N ILE A 84 -15.72 20.45 -4.83
CA ILE A 84 -15.64 19.09 -5.38
C ILE A 84 -14.24 18.82 -5.94
N ALA A 85 -13.65 19.78 -6.65
CA ALA A 85 -12.31 19.63 -7.21
C ALA A 85 -11.24 19.53 -6.11
N ASP A 86 -11.35 20.34 -5.06
CA ASP A 86 -10.45 20.31 -3.91
C ASP A 86 -10.56 19.00 -3.14
N ASP A 87 -11.78 18.49 -2.91
CA ASP A 87 -12.04 17.20 -2.28
C ASP A 87 -11.46 16.04 -3.10
N GLN A 88 -11.63 16.07 -4.42
CA GLN A 88 -11.03 15.07 -5.33
C GLN A 88 -9.50 15.11 -5.26
N GLN A 89 -8.91 16.31 -5.26
CA GLN A 89 -7.46 16.48 -5.18
C GLN A 89 -6.90 16.03 -3.83
N ALA A 90 -7.62 16.28 -2.74
CA ALA A 90 -7.29 15.78 -1.40
C ALA A 90 -7.34 14.25 -1.36
N ALA A 91 -8.39 13.64 -1.92
CA ALA A 91 -8.53 12.18 -2.00
C ALA A 91 -7.38 11.53 -2.81
N ILE A 92 -6.97 12.13 -3.93
CA ILE A 92 -5.82 11.64 -4.72
C ILE A 92 -4.52 11.74 -3.92
N LYS A 93 -4.30 12.84 -3.20
CA LYS A 93 -3.11 13.01 -2.36
C LYS A 93 -3.09 11.99 -1.22
N GLU A 94 -4.22 11.79 -0.56
CA GLU A 94 -4.36 10.82 0.53
C GLU A 94 -4.15 9.39 0.04
N GLU A 95 -4.70 9.02 -1.12
CA GLU A 95 -4.48 7.71 -1.72
C GLU A 95 -2.98 7.52 -1.99
N ARG A 96 -2.32 8.49 -2.64
CA ARG A 96 -0.87 8.42 -2.93
C ARG A 96 -0.03 8.32 -1.66
N GLN A 97 -0.46 8.99 -0.59
CA GLN A 97 0.17 8.94 0.72
C GLN A 97 0.02 7.56 1.38
N LYS A 98 -1.15 6.93 1.26
CA LYS A 98 -1.45 5.59 1.79
C LYS A 98 -0.76 4.48 0.98
N ASN A 99 -0.73 4.63 -0.34
CA ASN A 99 -0.25 3.61 -1.28
C ASN A 99 1.10 3.99 -1.90
N LYS A 100 2.06 4.45 -1.10
CA LYS A 100 3.36 4.97 -1.57
C LYS A 100 4.06 4.05 -2.57
N LEU A 101 3.98 2.73 -2.37
CA LEU A 101 4.59 1.73 -3.27
C LEU A 101 3.93 1.71 -4.66
N LYS A 102 2.59 1.81 -4.74
CA LYS A 102 1.83 1.81 -6.00
C LYS A 102 2.14 3.04 -6.86
N TYR A 103 2.46 4.17 -6.22
CA TYR A 103 2.77 5.44 -6.89
C TYR A 103 4.25 5.80 -6.85
N ALA A 104 5.11 4.86 -6.44
CA ALA A 104 6.54 5.06 -6.48
C ALA A 104 6.99 5.19 -7.94
N PRO A 105 7.87 6.15 -8.28
CA PRO A 105 8.42 6.27 -9.63
C PRO A 105 9.13 4.97 -10.02
N VAL A 106 8.69 4.36 -11.12
CA VAL A 106 9.38 3.21 -11.71
C VAL A 106 10.56 3.73 -12.51
N ARG A 107 11.76 3.22 -12.23
CA ARG A 107 12.95 3.56 -13.01
C ARG A 107 12.85 2.88 -14.37
N ASP A 108 13.07 3.64 -15.44
CA ASP A 108 13.17 3.12 -16.80
C ASP A 108 14.55 2.48 -17.00
N VAL A 109 14.67 1.25 -16.52
CA VAL A 109 15.87 0.42 -16.63
C VAL A 109 15.44 -0.96 -17.12
N ASP A 110 16.27 -1.60 -17.93
CA ASP A 110 16.02 -2.98 -18.36
C ASP A 110 15.78 -3.88 -17.16
N VAL A 111 14.95 -4.92 -17.36
CA VAL A 111 14.73 -5.96 -16.35
C VAL A 111 16.10 -6.46 -15.89
N PRO A 112 16.39 -6.44 -14.57
CA PRO A 112 17.68 -6.91 -14.09
C PRO A 112 17.96 -8.33 -14.61
N ASN A 113 19.13 -8.54 -15.21
CA ASN A 113 19.54 -9.83 -15.81
C ASN A 113 19.52 -11.00 -14.82
N ASN A 114 19.53 -10.68 -13.53
CA ASN A 114 19.31 -11.60 -12.44
C ASN A 114 17.81 -11.74 -12.16
N THR A 115 17.25 -12.91 -12.48
CA THR A 115 16.04 -13.41 -11.82
C THR A 115 16.37 -13.57 -10.33
N SER A 116 16.24 -12.48 -9.58
CA SER A 116 16.45 -12.47 -8.13
C SER A 116 15.37 -13.34 -7.50
N THR A 117 15.65 -14.64 -7.39
CA THR A 117 14.89 -15.53 -6.54
C THR A 117 15.17 -15.08 -5.12
N LEU A 118 14.23 -14.29 -4.58
CA LEU A 118 14.34 -13.79 -3.22
C LEU A 118 14.23 -14.97 -2.25
N PRO A 119 15.04 -15.00 -1.18
CA PRO A 119 14.85 -15.98 -0.12
C PRO A 119 13.44 -15.83 0.49
N SER A 120 12.97 -16.87 1.19
CA SER A 120 11.67 -16.81 1.85
C SER A 120 11.58 -15.59 2.78
N GLN A 121 10.37 -15.03 2.95
CA GLN A 121 10.15 -13.91 3.87
C GLN A 121 10.63 -14.26 5.29
N TYR A 122 10.48 -15.52 5.69
CA TYR A 122 11.04 -16.07 6.94
C TYR A 122 12.56 -15.91 7.02
N ALA A 123 13.31 -16.36 6.00
CA ALA A 123 14.77 -16.23 5.96
C ALA A 123 15.22 -14.76 5.91
N ALA A 124 14.51 -13.91 5.18
CA ALA A 124 14.76 -12.46 5.17
C ALA A 124 14.56 -11.83 6.56
N HIS A 125 13.52 -12.25 7.29
CA HIS A 125 13.28 -11.80 8.67
C HIS A 125 14.38 -12.24 9.63
N LEU A 126 14.85 -13.49 9.53
CA LEU A 126 15.98 -13.98 10.35
C LEU A 126 17.25 -13.18 10.08
N LEU A 127 17.55 -12.92 8.81
CA LEU A 127 18.69 -12.08 8.43
C LEU A 127 18.55 -10.66 8.96
N LYS A 128 17.38 -10.03 8.82
CA LYS A 128 17.14 -8.68 9.34
C LYS A 128 17.32 -8.59 10.86
N LYS A 129 16.95 -9.64 11.59
CA LYS A 129 17.15 -9.73 13.05
C LYS A 129 18.58 -10.10 13.46
N GLY A 130 19.44 -10.51 12.53
CA GLY A 130 20.79 -10.96 12.84
C GLY A 130 20.84 -12.29 13.59
N VAL A 131 19.76 -13.09 13.55
CA VAL A 131 19.68 -14.40 14.20
C VAL A 131 20.10 -15.51 13.24
N PHE A 132 20.31 -16.72 13.77
CA PHE A 132 20.71 -17.86 12.96
C PHE A 132 19.69 -18.15 11.85
N CYS A 133 20.16 -18.19 10.60
CA CYS A 133 19.37 -18.56 9.43
C CYS A 133 19.97 -19.81 8.77
N PRO A 134 19.20 -20.92 8.63
CA PRO A 134 19.65 -22.11 7.89
C PRO A 134 20.03 -21.80 6.44
N LEU A 135 21.04 -22.49 5.91
CA LEU A 135 21.51 -22.33 4.53
C LEU A 135 20.52 -22.87 3.51
N PHE A 136 19.67 -23.83 3.91
CA PHE A 136 18.65 -24.42 3.03
C PHE A 136 17.84 -23.37 2.26
N TYR A 137 17.46 -22.27 2.91
CA TYR A 137 16.66 -21.20 2.30
C TYR A 137 17.37 -20.45 1.16
N PHE A 138 18.69 -20.61 1.02
CA PHE A 138 19.50 -20.02 -0.06
C PHE A 138 19.90 -21.05 -1.12
N THR A 139 19.52 -22.32 -0.96
CA THR A 139 19.69 -23.35 -2.01
C THR A 139 18.70 -23.14 -3.15
N ASN A 140 18.99 -23.68 -4.33
CA ASN A 140 18.06 -23.65 -5.46
C ASN A 140 16.69 -24.25 -5.12
N LYS A 141 16.68 -25.27 -4.25
CA LYS A 141 15.46 -25.93 -3.78
C LYS A 141 14.67 -25.02 -2.84
N GLY A 142 15.32 -24.47 -1.82
CA GLY A 142 14.70 -23.54 -0.86
C GLY A 142 14.16 -22.27 -1.53
N LEU A 143 14.88 -21.72 -2.51
CA LEU A 143 14.44 -20.55 -3.28
C LEU A 143 13.22 -20.83 -4.16
N ARG A 144 13.14 -22.00 -4.79
CA ARG A 144 11.95 -22.41 -5.55
C ARG A 144 10.74 -22.55 -4.63
N GLU A 145 10.90 -23.20 -3.48
CA GLU A 145 9.83 -23.32 -2.49
C GLU A 145 9.34 -21.97 -1.97
N ALA A 146 10.27 -21.07 -1.64
CA ALA A 146 9.96 -19.71 -1.24
C ALA A 146 9.15 -18.95 -2.30
N SER A 147 9.51 -19.09 -3.56
CA SER A 147 8.83 -18.46 -4.69
C SER A 147 7.37 -18.93 -4.81
N HIS A 148 7.10 -20.22 -4.54
CA HIS A 148 5.75 -20.76 -4.55
C HIS A 148 4.93 -20.37 -3.30
N SER A 149 5.57 -20.22 -2.14
CA SER A 149 4.90 -19.84 -0.89
C SER A 149 4.57 -18.35 -0.80
N SER A 150 5.40 -17.47 -1.38
CA SER A 150 5.22 -16.00 -1.32
C SER A 150 3.97 -15.50 -2.03
N LEU A 151 3.34 -16.33 -2.87
CA LEU A 151 2.08 -16.00 -3.57
C LEU A 151 0.83 -16.29 -2.73
N ALA A 152 0.97 -16.97 -1.58
CA ALA A 152 -0.16 -17.58 -0.87
C ALA A 152 -0.44 -17.03 0.54
N SER A 153 0.43 -16.23 1.15
CA SER A 153 0.25 -15.80 2.55
C SER A 153 0.63 -14.33 2.78
N ASP A 154 -0.26 -13.62 3.46
CA ASP A 154 0.02 -12.33 4.08
C ASP A 154 1.05 -12.52 5.21
N ALA A 155 2.07 -11.66 5.26
CA ALA A 155 3.12 -11.65 6.27
C ALA A 155 2.59 -11.43 7.70
N GLU A 156 1.47 -10.72 7.83
CA GLU A 156 0.80 -10.43 9.11
C GLU A 156 -0.27 -11.46 9.48
N ALA A 157 -0.51 -12.48 8.64
CA ALA A 157 -1.46 -13.53 8.96
C ALA A 157 -0.99 -14.34 10.18
N LEU A 158 -1.92 -14.71 11.07
CA LEU A 158 -1.64 -15.63 12.18
C LEU A 158 -1.82 -17.07 11.70
N VAL A 159 -0.80 -17.90 11.91
CA VAL A 159 -0.84 -19.35 11.65
C VAL A 159 -1.00 -20.08 12.98
N LEU A 160 -1.86 -21.09 12.99
CA LEU A 160 -2.03 -21.98 14.12
C LEU A 160 -0.92 -23.03 14.11
N VAL A 161 -0.03 -22.99 15.10
CA VAL A 161 1.07 -23.96 15.27
C VAL A 161 0.72 -24.89 16.43
N GLN A 162 0.83 -26.20 16.20
CA GLN A 162 0.69 -27.19 17.26
C GLN A 162 2.02 -27.33 18.01
N GLY A 163 2.00 -27.02 19.31
CA GLY A 163 3.13 -27.24 20.22
C GLY A 163 3.18 -28.68 20.74
N GLU A 164 4.23 -28.97 21.50
CA GLU A 164 4.38 -30.26 22.18
C GLU A 164 3.21 -30.48 23.17
N ALA A 165 2.77 -31.74 23.29
CA ALA A 165 1.60 -32.16 24.08
C ALA A 165 0.22 -31.68 23.57
N GLY A 166 0.10 -31.29 22.30
CA GLY A 166 -1.20 -31.00 21.67
C GLY A 166 -1.76 -29.61 21.98
N SER A 167 -0.95 -28.73 22.56
CA SER A 167 -1.26 -27.30 22.68
C SER A 167 -1.27 -26.64 21.30
N HIS A 168 -2.12 -25.63 21.08
CA HIS A 168 -2.13 -24.84 19.85
C HIS A 168 -1.84 -23.38 20.16
N THR A 169 -0.85 -22.79 19.47
CA THR A 169 -0.47 -21.39 19.63
C THR A 169 -0.65 -20.67 18.29
N PHE A 170 -1.31 -19.52 18.30
CA PHE A 170 -1.35 -18.62 17.15
C PHE A 170 -0.07 -17.79 17.13
N MET A 171 0.68 -17.86 16.04
CA MET A 171 1.87 -17.04 15.85
C MET A 171 1.81 -16.37 14.47
N PRO A 172 2.44 -15.20 14.29
CA PRO A 172 2.61 -14.60 12.97
C PRO A 172 3.21 -15.62 11.99
N ALA A 173 2.74 -15.63 10.74
CA ALA A 173 3.21 -16.53 9.69
C ALA A 173 4.73 -16.44 9.51
N LEU A 174 5.30 -15.25 9.70
CA LEU A 174 6.75 -14.98 9.71
C LEU A 174 7.51 -15.57 10.90
N ALA A 175 6.83 -15.90 11.99
CA ALA A 175 7.41 -16.47 13.22
C ALA A 175 7.22 -18.00 13.30
N ALA A 176 6.22 -18.54 12.62
CA ALA A 176 6.11 -19.98 12.42
C ALA A 176 7.26 -20.43 11.50
N GLN A 177 8.09 -21.37 11.96
CA GLN A 177 9.02 -22.04 11.05
C GLN A 177 8.21 -22.57 9.86
N PRO A 178 8.62 -22.32 8.60
CA PRO A 178 8.01 -22.99 7.47
C PRO A 178 8.21 -24.49 7.71
N ALA A 179 7.12 -25.22 7.97
CA ALA A 179 7.09 -26.67 7.97
C ALA A 179 7.23 -27.16 6.52
N SER A 180 8.34 -26.80 5.88
CA SER A 180 8.67 -27.32 4.56
C SER A 180 8.98 -28.81 4.76
N PRO A 181 8.18 -29.73 4.18
CA PRO A 181 8.44 -31.17 4.26
C PRO A 181 9.77 -31.53 3.58
N SER A 182 10.33 -30.60 2.82
CA SER A 182 11.55 -30.71 2.05
C SER A 182 12.74 -29.96 2.65
N PHE A 183 12.58 -29.36 3.84
CA PHE A 183 13.64 -28.72 4.61
C PHE A 183 14.81 -29.68 4.83
N ILE A 184 16.03 -29.18 4.64
CA ILE A 184 17.27 -29.92 4.85
C ILE A 184 18.07 -29.18 5.91
N ALA A 185 18.40 -29.84 7.01
CA ALA A 185 19.25 -29.27 8.04
C ALA A 185 20.68 -29.04 7.49
N ASP A 186 21.38 -28.04 8.03
CA ASP A 186 22.68 -27.58 7.53
C ASP A 186 23.74 -28.70 7.48
N GLU A 187 23.68 -29.67 8.41
CA GLU A 187 24.57 -30.82 8.50
C GLU A 187 24.30 -31.89 7.42
N ASN A 188 23.12 -31.84 6.79
CA ASN A 188 22.67 -32.78 5.77
C ASN A 188 22.71 -32.19 4.35
N LEU A 189 23.26 -30.98 4.19
CA LEU A 189 23.40 -30.36 2.88
C LEU A 189 24.44 -31.09 2.03
N THR A 190 24.14 -31.25 0.74
CA THR A 190 25.14 -31.68 -0.22
C THR A 190 26.16 -30.57 -0.46
N TRP A 191 27.35 -30.91 -0.95
CA TRP A 191 28.35 -29.92 -1.34
C TRP A 191 27.86 -28.94 -2.41
N GLU A 192 27.05 -29.42 -3.35
CA GLU A 192 26.43 -28.57 -4.36
C GLU A 192 25.49 -27.56 -3.70
N GLN A 193 24.60 -28.01 -2.82
CA GLN A 193 23.68 -27.13 -2.08
C GLN A 193 24.42 -26.13 -1.19
N PHE A 194 25.49 -26.56 -0.53
CA PHE A 194 26.34 -25.69 0.27
C PHE A 194 27.03 -24.60 -0.59
N ASN A 195 27.58 -24.98 -1.74
CA ASN A 195 28.23 -24.06 -2.68
C ASN A 195 27.23 -23.10 -3.35
N GLU A 196 25.98 -23.52 -3.54
CA GLU A 196 24.89 -22.66 -3.98
C GLU A 196 24.50 -21.63 -2.91
N ALA A 197 24.32 -22.10 -1.66
CA ALA A 197 23.71 -21.33 -0.59
C ALA A 197 24.64 -20.27 -0.02
N THR A 198 25.91 -20.60 0.18
CA THR A 198 26.90 -19.71 0.83
C THR A 198 27.10 -18.36 0.14
N PRO A 199 27.39 -18.26 -1.18
CA PRO A 199 27.54 -16.95 -1.84
C PRO A 199 26.24 -16.14 -1.83
N ARG A 200 25.09 -16.80 -1.92
CA ARG A 200 23.78 -16.14 -1.85
C ARG A 200 23.47 -15.62 -0.46
N MET A 201 23.84 -16.35 0.59
CA MET A 201 23.71 -15.88 1.96
C MET A 201 24.61 -14.66 2.21
N ILE A 202 25.85 -14.65 1.71
CA ILE A 202 26.72 -13.46 1.76
C ILE A 202 26.06 -12.26 1.06
N LEU A 203 25.54 -12.45 -0.14
CA LEU A 203 24.84 -11.38 -0.85
C LEU A 203 23.62 -10.89 -0.06
N ALA A 204 22.83 -11.80 0.51
CA ALA A 204 21.68 -11.45 1.31
C ALA A 204 22.05 -10.71 2.61
N MET A 205 23.16 -11.06 3.25
CA MET A 205 23.71 -10.33 4.40
C MET A 205 24.07 -8.89 4.02
N ARG A 206 24.70 -8.67 2.85
CA ARG A 206 24.98 -7.32 2.31
C ARG A 206 23.70 -6.53 2.07
N THR A 207 22.70 -7.15 1.45
CA THR A 207 21.39 -6.51 1.18
C THR A 207 20.66 -6.11 2.46
N HIS A 208 20.89 -6.84 3.57
CA HIS A 208 20.31 -6.53 4.89
C HIS A 208 21.28 -5.77 5.80
N GLU A 209 22.28 -5.09 5.23
CA GLU A 209 23.16 -4.15 5.92
C GLU A 209 23.87 -4.75 7.14
N TRP A 210 24.24 -6.03 7.06
CA TRP A 210 25.06 -6.64 8.10
C TRP A 210 26.41 -5.91 8.23
N PRO A 211 26.97 -5.80 9.44
CA PRO A 211 28.31 -5.27 9.65
C PRO A 211 29.36 -5.97 8.78
N GLU A 212 30.24 -5.18 8.16
CA GLU A 212 31.22 -5.66 7.16
C GLU A 212 32.19 -6.68 7.76
N ASP A 213 32.56 -6.53 9.03
CA ASP A 213 33.38 -7.51 9.77
C ASP A 213 32.69 -8.88 9.87
N ARG A 214 31.37 -8.91 10.07
CA ARG A 214 30.59 -10.16 10.11
C ARG A 214 30.44 -10.79 8.74
N ILE A 215 30.25 -9.98 7.70
CA ILE A 215 30.19 -10.45 6.30
C ILE A 215 31.53 -11.10 5.95
N ASN A 216 32.64 -10.39 6.16
CA ASN A 216 33.99 -10.90 5.88
C ASN A 216 34.31 -12.16 6.69
N MET A 217 33.87 -12.23 7.95
CA MET A 217 34.07 -13.43 8.77
C MET A 217 33.37 -14.67 8.18
N HIS A 218 32.12 -14.54 7.73
CA HIS A 218 31.38 -15.65 7.12
C HIS A 218 31.96 -16.02 5.75
N ASP A 219 32.36 -15.02 4.96
CA ASP A 219 32.98 -15.24 3.65
C ASP A 219 34.28 -16.03 3.78
N LEU A 220 35.16 -15.62 4.70
CA LEU A 220 36.40 -16.34 5.00
C LEU A 220 36.13 -17.74 5.57
N PHE A 221 35.13 -17.89 6.44
CA PHE A 221 34.78 -19.18 7.02
C PHE A 221 34.35 -20.20 5.97
N TRP A 222 33.40 -19.84 5.11
CA TRP A 222 32.91 -20.73 4.06
C TRP A 222 33.96 -20.98 2.98
N SER A 223 34.74 -19.96 2.62
CA SER A 223 35.88 -20.11 1.71
C SER A 223 36.91 -21.09 2.27
N ALA A 224 37.25 -21.00 3.56
CA ALA A 224 38.17 -21.93 4.21
C ALA A 224 37.65 -23.37 4.17
N ILE A 225 36.34 -23.59 4.37
CA ILE A 225 35.72 -24.91 4.25
C ILE A 225 35.77 -25.44 2.81
N GLN A 226 35.44 -24.60 1.83
CA GLN A 226 35.43 -24.97 0.40
C GLN A 226 36.83 -25.29 -0.15
N MET A 227 37.86 -24.66 0.40
CA MET A 227 39.26 -24.85 -0.03
C MET A 227 40.05 -25.82 0.87
N HIS A 228 39.44 -26.37 1.92
CA HIS A 228 40.14 -27.25 2.85
C HIS A 228 40.60 -28.55 2.15
N PRO A 229 41.80 -29.10 2.44
CA PRO A 229 42.28 -30.33 1.81
C PRO A 229 41.30 -31.52 1.90
N TRP A 230 40.55 -31.61 3.01
CA TRP A 230 39.52 -32.64 3.20
C TRP A 230 38.37 -32.57 2.21
N ARG A 231 38.12 -31.41 1.59
CA ARG A 231 37.11 -31.27 0.53
C ARG A 231 37.40 -32.16 -0.67
N TYR A 232 38.68 -32.37 -0.96
CA TYR A 232 39.17 -33.12 -2.11
C TYR A 232 39.73 -34.49 -1.71
N SER A 233 39.50 -34.90 -0.46
CA SER A 233 39.92 -36.22 0.02
C SER A 233 38.99 -37.32 -0.51
N ASP A 234 39.57 -38.48 -0.82
CA ASP A 234 38.83 -39.69 -1.20
C ASP A 234 38.01 -40.29 -0.05
N ASP A 235 38.27 -39.89 1.20
CA ASP A 235 37.50 -40.31 2.37
C ASP A 235 36.21 -39.49 2.51
N PRO A 236 35.00 -40.08 2.34
CA PRO A 236 33.75 -39.37 2.48
C PRO A 236 33.53 -38.79 3.88
N LEU A 237 34.14 -39.38 4.92
CA LEU A 237 34.02 -38.88 6.30
C LEU A 237 34.72 -37.53 6.47
N ASN A 238 35.82 -37.30 5.75
CA ASN A 238 36.54 -36.02 5.75
C ASN A 238 35.65 -34.91 5.19
N GLN A 239 34.97 -35.20 4.07
CA GLN A 239 34.04 -34.28 3.43
C GLN A 239 32.81 -34.02 4.30
N LEU A 240 32.22 -35.06 4.90
CA LEU A 240 31.08 -34.94 5.80
C LEU A 240 31.43 -34.14 7.05
N ALA A 241 32.60 -34.36 7.64
CA ALA A 241 33.06 -33.62 8.81
C ALA A 241 33.13 -32.11 8.59
N LEU A 242 33.49 -31.65 7.39
CA LEU A 242 33.49 -30.23 7.06
C LEU A 242 32.08 -29.62 7.08
N ILE A 243 31.10 -30.31 6.49
CA ILE A 243 29.71 -29.86 6.47
C ILE A 243 29.10 -29.90 7.87
N THR A 244 29.33 -30.98 8.64
CA THR A 244 28.87 -31.05 10.03
C THR A 244 29.52 -29.97 10.89
N TYR A 245 30.83 -29.73 10.74
CA TYR A 245 31.53 -28.68 11.45
C TYR A 245 30.90 -27.30 11.20
N GLN A 246 30.58 -26.97 9.94
CA GLN A 246 29.91 -25.70 9.63
C GLN A 246 28.54 -25.57 10.27
N ALA A 247 27.76 -26.66 10.22
CA ALA A 247 26.42 -26.73 10.76
C ALA A 247 26.39 -26.57 12.28
N GLU A 248 27.44 -27.01 12.98
CA GLU A 248 27.57 -26.84 14.43
C GLU A 248 28.10 -25.47 14.84
N GLN A 249 29.14 -24.96 14.16
CA GLN A 249 29.81 -23.74 14.60
C GLN A 249 28.96 -22.48 14.41
N ARG A 250 28.16 -22.40 13.34
CA ARG A 250 27.34 -21.21 13.05
C ARG A 250 26.22 -20.96 14.07
N PRO A 251 25.37 -21.93 14.43
CA PRO A 251 24.40 -21.74 15.51
C PRO A 251 25.05 -21.34 16.82
N ARG A 252 26.17 -21.98 17.20
CA ARG A 252 26.92 -21.67 18.43
C ARG A 252 27.46 -20.25 18.42
N TRP A 253 27.97 -19.78 17.29
CA TRP A 253 28.38 -18.39 17.14
C TRP A 253 27.20 -17.42 17.32
N HIS A 254 26.05 -17.69 16.69
CA HIS A 254 24.85 -16.87 16.86
C HIS A 254 24.31 -16.84 18.29
N GLN A 255 24.52 -17.91 19.07
CA GLN A 255 24.14 -17.95 20.50
C GLN A 255 25.10 -17.15 21.39
N THR A 256 26.33 -16.90 20.94
CA THR A 256 27.38 -16.26 21.74
C THR A 256 27.70 -14.84 21.30
N VAL A 257 27.32 -14.44 20.08
CA VAL A 257 27.55 -13.09 19.56
C VAL A 257 26.92 -12.04 20.48
N GLY A 258 27.70 -11.00 20.81
CA GLY A 258 27.30 -9.97 21.79
C GLY A 258 27.68 -10.30 23.24
N THR A 259 28.30 -11.45 23.50
CA THR A 259 28.88 -11.81 24.81
C THR A 259 30.41 -11.84 24.76
N ALA A 260 31.06 -11.85 25.93
CA ALA A 260 32.51 -12.03 26.03
C ALA A 260 33.02 -13.38 25.50
N SER A 261 32.11 -14.35 25.31
CA SER A 261 32.42 -15.69 24.82
C SER A 261 32.34 -15.81 23.30
N ALA A 262 32.06 -14.73 22.56
CA ALA A 262 32.01 -14.77 21.10
C ALA A 262 33.40 -14.98 20.50
N TRP A 263 33.50 -15.81 19.46
CA TRP A 263 34.74 -16.00 18.68
C TRP A 263 34.52 -15.69 17.20
N SER A 264 35.62 -15.53 16.46
CA SER A 264 35.56 -15.41 15.01
C SER A 264 35.46 -16.79 14.36
N LEU A 265 34.54 -16.96 13.40
CA LEU A 265 34.44 -18.16 12.56
C LEU A 265 35.48 -18.21 11.44
N SER A 266 36.18 -17.11 11.14
CA SER A 266 37.03 -16.97 9.94
C SER A 266 38.14 -18.03 9.79
N ARG A 267 38.49 -18.74 10.86
CA ARG A 267 39.49 -19.81 10.85
C ARG A 267 38.87 -21.14 11.28
N ILE A 268 39.21 -22.20 10.56
CA ILE A 268 38.89 -23.57 10.97
C ILE A 268 39.71 -23.91 12.21
N ASN A 269 39.05 -24.46 13.22
CA ASN A 269 39.71 -25.04 14.37
C ASN A 269 39.95 -26.52 14.09
N ASP A 270 41.17 -26.87 13.67
CA ASP A 270 41.52 -28.24 13.28
C ASP A 270 41.26 -29.26 14.39
N LYS A 271 41.42 -28.87 15.67
CA LYS A 271 41.14 -29.76 16.79
C LYS A 271 39.65 -30.13 16.83
N VAL A 272 38.78 -29.14 16.77
CA VAL A 272 37.32 -29.35 16.78
C VAL A 272 36.88 -30.09 15.51
N LEU A 273 37.44 -29.76 14.35
CA LEU A 273 37.13 -30.45 13.10
C LEU A 273 37.51 -31.94 13.15
N ASN A 274 38.68 -32.27 13.71
CA ASN A 274 39.09 -33.66 13.92
C ASN A 274 38.20 -34.38 14.94
N GLU A 275 37.78 -33.70 16.01
CA GLU A 275 36.81 -34.24 16.98
C GLU A 275 35.46 -34.53 16.30
N THR A 276 34.94 -33.60 15.49
CA THR A 276 33.72 -33.79 14.68
C THR A 276 33.84 -35.03 13.79
N ARG A 277 34.96 -35.19 13.07
CA ARG A 277 35.22 -36.38 12.24
C ARG A 277 35.19 -37.67 13.07
N HIS A 278 35.86 -37.67 14.22
CA HIS A 278 35.90 -38.84 15.11
C HIS A 278 34.51 -39.22 15.64
N ILE A 279 33.69 -38.22 15.99
CA ILE A 279 32.30 -38.45 16.42
C ILE A 279 31.48 -39.11 15.30
N ILE A 280 31.55 -38.57 14.07
CA ILE A 280 30.84 -39.11 12.90
C ILE A 280 31.27 -40.56 12.62
N GLN A 281 32.57 -40.84 12.70
CA GLN A 281 33.12 -42.18 12.49
C GLN A 281 32.56 -43.17 13.53
N ASN A 282 32.52 -42.79 14.80
CA ASN A 282 31.97 -43.64 15.87
C ASN A 282 30.47 -43.87 15.72
N GLN A 283 29.71 -42.84 15.36
CA GLN A 283 28.27 -42.97 15.07
C GLN A 283 28.01 -43.93 13.92
N SER A 284 28.79 -43.82 12.83
CA SER A 284 28.70 -44.71 11.68
C SER A 284 29.00 -46.16 12.04
N ALA A 285 30.05 -46.40 12.85
CA ALA A 285 30.39 -47.72 13.34
C ALA A 285 29.28 -48.31 14.22
N ASN A 286 28.73 -47.53 15.14
CA ASN A 286 27.64 -47.96 16.02
C ASN A 286 26.36 -48.30 15.24
N LEU A 287 25.99 -47.51 14.24
CA LEU A 287 24.84 -47.78 13.37
C LEU A 287 25.04 -49.07 12.57
N PHE A 288 26.25 -49.32 12.08
CA PHE A 288 26.58 -50.57 11.39
C PHE A 288 26.45 -51.78 12.32
N LEU A 289 27.00 -51.70 13.53
CA LEU A 289 26.87 -52.75 14.54
C LEU A 289 25.40 -53.01 14.94
N ALA A 290 24.60 -51.95 15.10
CA ALA A 290 23.18 -52.07 15.40
C ALA A 290 22.40 -52.78 14.28
N LYS A 291 22.69 -52.47 13.01
CA LYS A 291 22.09 -53.15 11.84
C LYS A 291 22.48 -54.63 11.80
N LEU A 292 23.74 -54.97 12.06
CA LEU A 292 24.19 -56.36 12.13
C LEU A 292 23.52 -57.14 13.27
N ALA A 293 23.33 -56.51 14.42
CA ALA A 293 22.62 -57.11 15.54
C ALA A 293 21.16 -57.40 15.19
N GLN A 294 20.46 -56.48 14.51
CA GLN A 294 19.07 -56.69 14.08
C GLN A 294 18.93 -57.86 13.10
N VAL A 295 19.85 -58.01 12.14
CA VAL A 295 19.82 -59.13 11.18
C VAL A 295 20.02 -60.49 11.85
N ARG A 296 20.82 -60.55 12.94
CA ARG A 296 21.04 -61.79 13.70
C ARG A 296 19.84 -62.24 14.55
N PHE A 297 18.83 -61.40 14.76
CA PHE A 297 17.59 -61.77 15.47
C PHE A 297 16.49 -62.30 14.54
N PHE A 298 16.69 -62.28 13.22
CA PHE A 298 15.73 -62.78 12.21
C PHE A 298 16.19 -64.09 11.52
N LEU A 299 17.24 -64.74 12.01
CA LEU A 299 17.70 -66.08 11.63
C LEU A 299 17.61 -67.00 12.85
#